data_AF-A0AAE3LW53-F1
#
_entry.id   AF-A0AAE3LW53-F1
#
_cell.length_a   1.000
_cell.length_b   1.000
_cell.length_c   1.000
_cell.angle_alpha   90.00
_cell.angle_beta   90.00
_cell.angle_gamma   90.00
#
_symmetry.space_group_name_H-M   'P 1'
#
loop_
_entity.id
_entity.type
_entity.pdbx_description
1 polymer ?
#
loop_
_entity_poly.entity_id
_entity_poly.type
_entity_poly.pdbx_seq_one_letter_code
_entity_poly.pdbx_strand_id
1 'polypeptide(L)' 'VNSALARDMGVVGLPVTLIMDPNGQEVARLIGDADWASESAKAILRGLFDSL' A
#
# COMPACT_ATOMS: atom_id res chain seq x y z
N VAL A 1 -15.04 -3.22 8.09
CA VAL A 1 -14.63 -3.22 6.66
C VAL A 1 -15.77 -3.77 5.83
N ASN A 2 -16.19 -3.08 4.77
CA ASN A 2 -17.16 -3.64 3.83
C ASN A 2 -16.47 -4.79 3.08
N SER A 3 -16.87 -6.04 3.35
CA SER A 3 -16.21 -7.23 2.80
C SER A 3 -16.32 -7.35 1.28
N ALA A 4 -17.30 -6.67 0.66
CA ALA A 4 -17.42 -6.59 -0.79
C ALA A 4 -16.23 -5.84 -1.39
N LEU A 5 -15.87 -4.68 -0.86
CA LEU A 5 -14.72 -3.90 -1.31
C LEU A 5 -13.40 -4.68 -1.20
N ALA A 6 -13.18 -5.39 -0.10
CA ALA A 6 -11.97 -6.19 0.08
C ALA A 6 -11.87 -7.32 -0.97
N ARG A 7 -12.99 -7.98 -1.29
CA ARG A 7 -13.04 -9.03 -2.32
C ARG A 7 -12.82 -8.47 -3.72
N ASP A 8 -13.47 -7.35 -4.05
CA ASP A 8 -13.32 -6.68 -5.34
C ASP A 8 -11.88 -6.20 -5.56
N MET A 9 -11.18 -5.81 -4.48
CA MET A 9 -9.77 -5.41 -4.49
C MET A 9 -8.77 -6.58 -4.44
N GLY A 10 -9.24 -7.84 -4.54
CA GLY A 10 -8.39 -9.03 -4.54
C GLY A 10 -7.62 -9.26 -3.23
N VAL A 11 -8.16 -8.80 -2.09
CA VAL A 11 -7.50 -8.95 -0.79
C VAL A 11 -7.56 -10.41 -0.33
N VAL A 12 -6.42 -11.08 -0.33
CA VAL A 12 -6.27 -12.49 0.07
C VAL A 12 -5.81 -12.68 1.52
N GLY A 13 -5.36 -11.62 2.19
CA GLY A 13 -4.91 -11.63 3.58
C GLY A 13 -4.95 -10.23 4.17
N LEU A 14 -5.02 -10.12 5.50
CA LEU A 14 -5.08 -8.84 6.22
C LEU A 14 -3.91 -8.73 7.22
N PRO A 15 -3.45 -7.51 7.54
CA PRO A 15 -3.85 -6.24 6.93
C PRO A 15 -3.30 -6.05 5.50
N VAL A 16 -3.89 -5.12 4.74
CA VAL A 16 -3.39 -4.68 3.43
C VAL A 16 -3.24 -3.17 3.43
N THR A 17 -2.13 -2.68 2.89
CA THR A 17 -1.90 -1.26 2.62
C THR A 17 -1.70 -1.06 1.12
N LEU A 18 -2.41 -0.09 0.54
CA LEU A 18 -2.23 0.33 -0.85
C LEU A 18 -1.62 1.72 -0.88
N ILE A 19 -0.67 1.93 -1.79
CA ILE A 19 -0.08 3.23 -2.09
C ILE A 19 -0.59 3.64 -3.47
N MET A 20 -1.15 4.84 -3.55
CA MET A 20 -1.73 5.39 -4.77
C MET A 20 -1.01 6.69 -5.18
N ASP A 21 -0.91 6.92 -6.48
CA ASP A 21 -0.45 8.20 -7.03
C ASP A 21 -1.55 9.28 -6.95
N PRO A 22 -1.24 10.56 -7.27
CA PRO A 22 -2.25 11.63 -7.30
C PRO A 22 -3.36 11.45 -8.34
N ASN A 23 -3.17 10.58 -9.36
CA ASN A 23 -4.18 10.24 -10.36
C ASN A 23 -5.09 9.10 -9.89
N GLY A 24 -4.89 8.58 -8.68
CA GLY A 24 -5.64 7.47 -8.11
C GLY A 24 -5.24 6.09 -8.63
N GLN A 25 -4.08 5.96 -9.27
CA GLN A 25 -3.54 4.67 -9.70
C GLN A 25 -2.79 3.99 -8.56
N GLU A 26 -2.98 2.68 -8.39
CA GLU A 26 -2.21 1.86 -7.44
C GLU A 26 -0.76 1.73 -7.93
N VAL A 27 0.20 2.19 -7.13
CA VAL A 27 1.64 2.15 -7.46
C VAL A 27 2.42 1.15 -6.61
N ALA A 28 1.87 0.75 -5.47
CA ALA A 28 2.42 -0.32 -4.66
C ALA A 28 1.37 -0.91 -3.70
N ARG A 29 1.61 -2.15 -3.27
CA ARG A 29 0.76 -2.88 -2.33
C ARG A 29 1.61 -3.68 -1.34
N LEU A 30 1.21 -3.64 -0.08
CA LEU A 30 1.72 -4.49 0.99
C LEU A 30 0.60 -5.38 1.53
N ILE A 31 0.87 -6.68 1.69
CA ILE A 31 0.03 -7.63 2.42
C ILE A 31 0.80 -8.06 3.67
N GLY A 32 0.16 -7.97 4.84
CA GLY A 32 0.78 -8.21 6.14
C GLY A 32 1.17 -6.92 6.86
N ASP A 33 1.74 -7.10 8.05
CA ASP A 33 2.13 -5.99 8.92
C ASP A 33 3.42 -5.31 8.46
N ALA A 34 3.54 -4.01 8.72
CA ALA A 34 4.78 -3.27 8.57
C ALA A 34 4.94 -2.22 9.68
N ASP A 35 6.19 -2.02 10.09
CA ASP A 35 6.58 -0.84 10.85
C ASP A 35 6.83 0.33 9.89
N TRP A 36 5.77 1.09 9.65
CA TRP A 36 5.79 2.29 8.79
C TRP A 36 6.62 3.44 9.36
N ALA A 37 6.96 3.40 10.65
CA ALA A 37 7.83 4.41 11.26
C ALA A 37 9.33 4.08 11.08
N SER A 38 9.66 2.87 10.61
CA SER A 38 11.04 2.43 10.37
C SER A 38 11.73 3.24 9.26
N GLU A 39 13.05 3.33 9.34
CA GLU A 39 13.86 3.99 8.29
C GLU A 39 13.79 3.26 6.94
N SER A 40 13.63 1.93 6.97
CA SER A 40 13.43 1.12 5.76
C SER A 40 12.15 1.50 5.03
N ALA A 41 11.01 1.57 5.75
CA ALA A 41 9.73 1.96 5.16
C ALA A 41 9.79 3.37 4.58
N LYS A 42 10.39 4.33 5.30
CA LYS A 42 10.58 5.71 4.81
C LYS A 42 11.46 5.76 3.57
N ALA A 43 12.52 4.95 3.49
CA ALA A 43 13.40 4.90 2.32
C ALA A 43 12.67 4.40 1.08
N ILE A 44 11.84 3.36 1.21
CA ILE A 44 11.00 2.85 0.11
C ILE A 44 10.02 3.94 -0.34
N LEU A 45 9.32 4.59 0.59
CA LEU A 45 8.36 5.65 0.27
C LEU A 45 9.00 6.83 -0.46
N ARG A 46 10.20 7.27 -0.04
CA ARG A 46 10.96 8.30 -0.75
C ARG A 46 11.30 7.88 -2.17
N GLY A 47 11.78 6.65 -2.37
CA GLY A 47 12.08 6.13 -3.71
C GLY A 47 10.85 6.07 -4.61
N LEU A 48 9.67 5.78 -4.05
CA LEU A 48 8.40 5.87 -4.79
C LEU A 48 8.08 7.31 -5.18
N PHE A 49 8.16 8.27 -4.24
CA PHE A 49 7.90 9.68 -4.55
C PHE A 49 8.82 10.27 -5.62
N ASP A 50 10.08 9.90 -5.66
CA ASP A 50 11.03 10.37 -6.68
C ASP A 50 10.71 9.84 -8.09
N SER A 51 9.90 8.78 -8.19
CA SER A 51 9.55 8.10 -9.45
C SER A 51 8.19 8.50 -10.03
N LEU A 52 7.41 9.29 -9.30
CA LEU A 52 6.05 9.75 -9.65
C LEU A 52 6.07 11.20 -10.13
#